data_AF-A0A6I2VFQ7-F1
#
_entry.id   AF-A0A6I2VFQ7-F1
#
_cell.length_a   1.000
_cell.length_b   1.000
_cell.length_c   1.000
_cell.angle_alpha   90.00
_cell.angle_beta   90.00
_cell.angle_gamma   90.00
#
_symmetry.space_group_name_H-M   'P 1'
#
loop_
_entity.id
_entity.type
_entity.pdbx_description
1 polymer ?
#
loop_
_entity_poly.entity_id
_entity_poly.type
_entity_poly.pdbx_seq_one_letter_code
_entity_poly.pdbx_strand_id
1 'polypeptide(L)' 'MSMARVEGLRIGDRYDIEQLMYKYCKAADMADADTQADLFHEDCRVLYSGSTWIEGREALRESLRKAFIRYVQTSHA' A
#
# COMPACT_ATOMS: atom_id res chain seq x y z
N MET A 1 -10.09 -22.89 -19.51
CA MET A 1 -10.86 -22.57 -18.29
C MET A 1 -11.54 -21.23 -18.50
N SER A 2 -12.83 -21.13 -18.19
CA SER A 2 -13.59 -19.87 -18.34
C SER A 2 -12.96 -18.78 -17.46
N MET A 3 -12.41 -17.74 -18.08
CA MET A 3 -11.92 -16.55 -17.38
C MET A 3 -13.13 -15.65 -17.10
N ALA A 4 -13.92 -16.01 -16.10
CA ALA A 4 -14.98 -15.12 -15.62
C ALA A 4 -14.36 -13.76 -15.27
N ARG A 5 -14.95 -12.69 -15.83
CA ARG A 5 -14.50 -11.31 -15.68
C ARG A 5 -15.61 -10.48 -15.07
N VAL A 6 -15.22 -9.52 -14.24
CA VAL A 6 -16.11 -8.48 -13.70
C VAL A 6 -15.43 -7.16 -14.02
N GLU A 7 -16.15 -6.24 -14.68
CA GLU A 7 -15.63 -4.91 -15.04
C GLU A 7 -14.30 -4.94 -15.83
N GLY A 8 -14.11 -5.99 -16.63
CA GLY A 8 -12.90 -6.16 -17.45
C GLY A 8 -11.73 -6.87 -16.75
N LEU A 9 -11.74 -6.97 -15.42
CA LEU A 9 -10.75 -7.71 -14.63
C LEU A 9 -11.09 -9.19 -14.54
N ARG A 10 -10.07 -10.06 -14.55
CA ARG A 10 -10.28 -11.48 -14.19
C ARG A 10 -10.63 -11.53 -12.70
N ILE A 11 -11.55 -12.41 -12.31
CA ILE A 11 -11.94 -12.54 -10.88
C ILE A 11 -10.72 -12.80 -9.99
N GLY A 12 -9.75 -13.60 -10.46
CA GLY A 12 -8.50 -13.83 -9.74
C GLY A 12 -7.69 -12.54 -9.49
N ASP A 13 -7.57 -11.69 -10.51
CA ASP A 13 -6.84 -10.41 -10.36
C ASP A 13 -7.51 -9.50 -9.35
N ARG A 14 -8.85 -9.45 -9.35
CA ARG A 14 -9.60 -8.65 -8.37
C ARG A 14 -9.29 -9.13 -6.95
N TYR A 15 -9.35 -10.44 -6.72
CA TYR A 15 -9.03 -11.00 -5.41
C TYR A 15 -7.58 -10.68 -5.00
N ASP A 16 -6.62 -10.85 -5.90
CA ASP A 16 -5.21 -10.59 -5.62
C ASP A 16 -4.93 -9.12 -5.27
N ILE A 17 -5.60 -8.18 -5.97
CA ILE A 17 -5.54 -6.74 -5.67
C ILE A 17 -6.14 -6.45 -4.28
N GLU A 18 -7.30 -7.02 -3.96
CA GLU A 18 -7.93 -6.88 -2.64
C GLU A 18 -6.99 -7.41 -1.53
N GLN A 19 -6.36 -8.58 -1.75
CA GLN A 19 -5.39 -9.13 -0.79
C GLN A 19 -4.13 -8.26 -0.64
N LEU A 20 -3.66 -7.63 -1.73
CA LEU A 20 -2.54 -6.68 -1.67
C LEU A 20 -2.89 -5.48 -0.78
N MET A 21 -4.11 -4.94 -0.92
CA MET A 21 -4.58 -3.82 -0.11
C MET A 21 -4.75 -4.19 1.37
N TYR A 22 -5.26 -5.39 1.69
CA TYR A 22 -5.33 -5.84 3.08
C TYR A 22 -3.94 -5.98 3.71
N LYS A 23 -2.94 -6.45 2.96
CA LYS A 23 -1.55 -6.49 3.43
C LYS A 23 -0.99 -5.09 3.69
N TYR A 24 -1.31 -4.12 2.81
CA TYR A 24 -0.92 -2.73 3.00
C TYR A 24 -1.48 -2.16 4.31
N CYS A 25 -2.78 -2.32 4.57
CA CYS A 25 -3.41 -1.85 5.81
C CYS A 25 -2.82 -2.54 7.04
N LYS A 26 -2.64 -3.86 6.97
CA LYS A 26 -2.03 -4.63 8.06
C LYS A 26 -0.62 -4.16 8.40
N ALA A 27 0.21 -3.90 7.38
CA ALA A 27 1.56 -3.38 7.60
C ALA A 27 1.54 -1.99 8.24
N ALA A 28 0.58 -1.13 7.86
CA ALA A 28 0.35 0.16 8.51
C ALA A 28 0.03 0.01 10.00
N ASP A 29 -0.91 -0.87 10.33
CA ASP A 29 -1.40 -1.08 11.69
C ASP A 29 -0.34 -1.71 12.60
N MET A 30 0.59 -2.48 12.03
CA MET A 30 1.74 -3.07 12.72
C MET A 30 2.97 -2.15 12.78
N ALA A 31 2.88 -0.93 12.24
CA ALA A 31 4.00 0.00 12.09
C ALA A 31 5.21 -0.60 11.33
N ASP A 32 4.95 -1.49 10.36
CA ASP A 32 5.96 -2.17 9.55
C ASP A 32 6.19 -1.41 8.23
N ALA A 33 7.07 -0.41 8.28
CA ALA A 33 7.35 0.46 7.13
C ALA A 33 8.03 -0.27 5.97
N ASP A 34 8.80 -1.32 6.26
CA ASP A 34 9.54 -2.06 5.25
C ASP A 34 8.57 -2.90 4.45
N THR A 35 7.73 -3.70 5.12
CA THR A 35 6.67 -4.47 4.46
C THR A 35 5.70 -3.56 3.72
N GLN A 36 5.30 -2.43 4.31
CA GLN A 36 4.35 -1.54 3.64
C GLN A 36 4.93 -0.90 2.37
N ALA A 37 6.20 -0.47 2.39
CA ALA A 37 6.86 0.08 1.21
C ALA A 37 7.13 -0.97 0.13
N ASP A 38 7.43 -2.22 0.50
CA ASP A 38 7.72 -3.31 -0.44
C ASP A 38 6.51 -3.74 -1.28
N LEU A 39 5.29 -3.34 -0.90
CA LEU A 39 4.08 -3.54 -1.69
C LEU A 39 3.98 -2.57 -2.89
N PHE A 40 4.80 -1.52 -2.90
CA PHE A 40 4.85 -0.55 -3.99
C PHE A 40 5.93 -0.91 -5.01
N HIS A 41 5.67 -0.57 -6.27
CA HIS A 41 6.68 -0.63 -7.33
C HIS A 41 7.83 0.34 -7.02
N GLU A 42 9.03 0.04 -7.55
CA GLU A 42 10.25 0.81 -7.23
C GLU A 42 10.16 2.30 -7.62
N ASP A 43 9.39 2.63 -8.66
CA ASP A 43 9.14 3.99 -9.18
C ASP A 43 7.80 4.60 -8.70
N CYS A 44 7.22 4.08 -7.62
CA CYS A 44 5.91 4.50 -7.14
C CYS A 44 5.81 5.99 -6.86
N ARG A 45 4.60 6.53 -6.95
CA ARG A 45 4.28 7.91 -6.57
C ARG A 45 3.12 7.92 -5.59
N VAL A 46 3.31 8.55 -4.43
CA VAL A 46 2.29 8.63 -3.36
C VAL A 46 2.06 10.09 -2.97
N LEU A 47 0.79 10.46 -2.84
CA LEU A 47 0.36 11.79 -2.37
C LEU A 47 -0.70 11.61 -1.27
N TYR A 48 -0.31 11.85 -0.02
CA TYR A 48 -1.23 11.75 1.11
C TYR A 48 -2.06 13.04 1.30
N SER A 49 -1.47 14.20 1.00
CA SER A 49 -2.14 15.51 1.04
C SER A 49 -1.31 16.59 0.33
N GLY A 50 -1.94 17.71 -0.04
CA GLY A 50 -1.26 18.83 -0.68
C GLY A 50 -0.85 18.55 -2.13
N SER A 51 0.32 19.03 -2.53
CA SER A 51 0.85 18.93 -3.91
C SER A 51 2.22 18.27 -4.02
N THR A 52 2.84 17.89 -2.90
CA THR A 52 4.18 17.29 -2.89
C THR A 52 4.09 15.78 -2.95
N TRP A 53 4.59 15.21 -4.04
CA TRP A 53 4.68 13.77 -4.22
C TRP A 53 5.86 13.18 -3.46
N ILE A 54 5.65 11.99 -2.92
CA ILE A 54 6.73 11.08 -2.53
C ILE A 54 6.98 10.17 -3.73
N GLU A 55 8.19 10.19 -4.25
CA GLU A 55 8.55 9.48 -5.48
C GLU A 55 9.64 8.44 -5.21
N GLY A 56 9.38 7.20 -5.60
CA GLY A 56 10.24 6.05 -5.38
C GLY A 56 10.00 5.34 -4.05
N ARG A 57 10.14 4.01 -4.06
CA ARG A 57 9.90 3.15 -2.88
C ARG A 57 10.79 3.51 -1.68
N GLU A 58 12.04 3.87 -1.91
CA GLU A 58 12.97 4.25 -0.84
C GLU A 58 12.53 5.53 -0.12
N ALA A 59 12.08 6.53 -0.87
CA ALA A 59 11.54 7.77 -0.30
C ALA A 59 10.25 7.51 0.48
N LEU A 60 9.39 6.60 -0.02
CA LEU A 60 8.20 6.16 0.69
C LEU A 60 8.54 5.47 2.01
N ARG A 61 9.48 4.51 2.00
CA ARG A 61 9.91 3.80 3.21
C ARG A 61 10.39 4.76 4.30
N GLU A 62 11.21 5.74 3.93
CA GLU A 62 11.68 6.79 4.85
C GLU A 62 10.53 7.66 5.38
N SER A 63 9.57 8.01 4.53
CA SER A 63 8.38 8.77 4.93
C SER A 63 7.51 7.99 5.93
N LEU A 64 7.30 6.69 5.71
CA LEU A 64 6.51 5.82 6.57
C LEU A 64 7.14 5.66 7.95
N ARG A 65 8.46 5.44 8.02
CA ARG A 65 9.20 5.40 9.30
C ARG A 65 9.00 6.66 10.13
N LYS A 66 8.99 7.83 9.49
CA LYS A 66 8.70 9.13 10.14
C LYS A 66 7.23 9.33 10.50
N ALA A 67 6.30 8.66 9.82
CA ALA A 67 4.89 8.74 10.11
C ALA A 67 4.53 7.91 11.35
N PHE A 68 5.07 6.70 11.46
CA PHE A 68 4.71 5.77 12.52
C PHE A 68 5.13 6.18 13.92
N ILE A 69 6.17 6.99 14.08
CA ILE A 69 6.53 7.55 15.40
C ILE A 69 5.46 8.49 15.99
N ARG A 70 4.48 8.94 15.18
CA ARG A 70 3.47 9.92 15.59
C ARG A 70 2.26 9.30 16.27
N TYR A 71 2.09 7.99 16.15
CA TYR A 71 0.90 7.28 16.61
C TYR A 71 1.30 6.12 17.50
N VAL A 72 0.60 5.94 18.62
CA VAL A 72 0.80 4.80 19.52
C VAL A 72 0.19 3.53 18.92
N GLN A 73 -0.92 3.67 18.20
CA GLN A 73 -1.64 2.59 17.55
C GLN A 73 -2.48 3.16 16.40
N THR A 74 -2.69 2.37 15.35
CA THR A 74 -3.59 2.71 14.23
C THR A 74 -4.48 1.51 13.87
N SER A 75 -5.54 1.77 13.11
CA SER A 75 -6.43 0.75 12.55
C SER A 75 -6.98 1.23 11.21
N HIS A 76 -6.78 0.44 10.16
CA HIS A 76 -7.29 0.72 8.81
C HIS A 76 -8.21 -0.43 8.37
N ALA A 77 -9.52 -0.17 8.40
CA ALA A 77 -10.60 -1.11 8.05
C ALA A 77 -10.93 -1.11 6.56
#